data_AF-W4ENG2-F1
#
_entry.id   AF-W4ENG2-F1
#
_cell.length_a   1.000
_cell.length_b   1.000
_cell.length_c   1.000
_cell.angle_alpha   90.00
_cell.angle_beta   90.00
_cell.angle_gamma   90.00
#
_symmetry.space_group_name_H-M   'P 1'
#
loop_
_entity.id
_entity.type
_entity.pdbx_description
1 polymer ?
#
loop_
_entity_poly.entity_id
_entity_poly.type
_entity_poly.pdbx_seq_one_letter_code
_entity_poly.pdbx_strand_id
1 'polypeptide(L)'
;MKQILLVLAACLSVFVLTGCSEKVDKELSENYIQHLELSKREKSLIQAVTGDGDNPTFIHEFKVDEKWKSVKLWVEKYEYGQLKEKDAVAISVGIEEKGKFVVSFRRLPNGKPNAIVRVSLIDDKAIYSSEGNIKLPKTGSSGSANIVSEKVKVGQDMVLAQVIYSKQDQNISIGDWNLYNNPNELAEKTSKYPAVYFVLCSFSEKNM
;
A
#
# COMPACT_ATOMS: atom_id res chain seq x y z
N MET A 1 -61.36 2.63 29.02
CA MET A 1 -60.78 3.43 27.90
C MET A 1 -59.39 3.98 28.20
N LYS A 2 -59.10 4.50 29.42
CA LYS A 2 -57.76 5.03 29.78
C LYS A 2 -56.62 3.99 29.77
N GLN A 3 -56.91 2.73 30.09
CA GLN A 3 -55.89 1.67 30.10
C GLN A 3 -55.49 1.17 28.70
N ILE A 4 -56.39 1.26 27.72
CA ILE A 4 -56.09 0.85 26.33
C ILE A 4 -55.20 1.90 25.64
N LEU A 5 -55.41 3.19 25.92
CA LEU A 5 -54.56 4.28 25.45
C LEU A 5 -53.12 4.20 25.98
N LEU A 6 -52.94 3.71 27.20
CA LEU A 6 -51.62 3.54 27.82
C LEU A 6 -50.83 2.37 27.18
N VAL A 7 -51.53 1.31 26.80
CA VAL A 7 -50.92 0.16 26.10
C VAL A 7 -50.53 0.53 24.67
N LEU A 8 -51.35 1.31 23.95
CA LEU A 8 -51.00 1.79 22.61
C LEU A 8 -49.79 2.74 22.63
N ALA A 9 -49.70 3.63 23.63
CA ALA A 9 -48.56 4.53 23.80
C ALA A 9 -47.27 3.79 24.16
N ALA A 10 -47.37 2.68 24.91
CA ALA A 10 -46.23 1.83 25.25
C ALA A 10 -45.77 0.94 24.08
N CYS A 11 -46.66 0.53 23.18
CA CYS A 11 -46.27 -0.21 21.97
C CYS A 11 -45.63 0.70 20.91
N LEU A 12 -46.01 2.00 20.86
CA LEU A 12 -45.44 2.95 19.90
C LEU A 12 -44.01 3.38 20.24
N SER A 13 -43.60 3.29 21.51
CA SER A 13 -42.24 3.66 21.94
C SER A 13 -41.19 2.58 21.63
N VAL A 14 -41.59 1.33 21.41
CA VAL A 14 -40.65 0.22 21.11
C VAL A 14 -40.16 0.27 19.65
N PHE A 15 -40.90 0.90 18.74
CA PHE A 15 -40.52 0.97 17.32
C PHE A 15 -39.57 2.14 16.97
N VAL A 16 -39.34 3.09 17.87
CA VAL A 16 -38.48 4.26 17.59
C VAL A 16 -37.00 4.00 17.94
N LEU A 17 -36.65 2.83 18.50
CA LEU A 17 -35.28 2.48 18.87
C LEU A 17 -34.54 1.57 17.88
N THR A 18 -35.11 1.30 16.70
CA THR A 18 -34.33 0.75 15.58
C THR A 18 -33.67 1.87 14.78
N GLY A 19 -33.02 2.80 15.50
CA GLY A 19 -32.01 3.65 14.89
C GLY A 19 -30.88 2.74 14.45
N CYS A 20 -30.63 2.68 13.15
CA CYS A 20 -29.47 2.01 12.57
C CYS A 20 -28.26 2.26 13.47
N SER A 21 -27.66 1.20 13.99
CA SER A 21 -26.27 1.26 14.38
C SER A 21 -25.47 1.44 13.09
N GLU A 22 -25.50 2.64 12.54
CA GLU A 22 -24.40 3.14 11.73
C GLU A 22 -23.21 2.96 12.66
N LYS A 23 -22.40 1.94 12.33
CA LYS A 23 -21.04 1.87 12.81
C LYS A 23 -20.53 3.27 12.59
N VAL A 24 -20.23 3.97 13.68
CA VAL A 24 -19.55 5.26 13.64
C VAL A 24 -18.31 5.00 12.81
N ASP A 25 -18.39 5.32 11.52
CA ASP A 25 -17.25 5.41 10.64
C ASP A 25 -16.39 6.44 11.35
N LYS A 26 -15.37 5.97 12.08
CA LYS A 26 -14.30 6.82 12.62
C LYS A 26 -14.00 7.80 11.51
N GLU A 27 -14.24 9.09 11.73
CA GLU A 27 -14.03 10.14 10.72
C GLU A 27 -12.73 9.84 10.00
N LEU A 28 -12.85 9.28 8.79
CA LEU A 28 -11.70 8.83 8.02
C LEU A 28 -10.97 10.12 7.68
N SER A 29 -9.73 10.27 8.15
CA SER A 29 -8.99 11.52 7.99
C SER A 29 -9.08 11.99 6.54
N GLU A 30 -9.38 13.28 6.34
CA GLU A 30 -9.50 13.88 5.01
C GLU A 30 -8.29 13.57 4.13
N ASN A 31 -7.11 13.47 4.77
CA ASN A 31 -5.87 13.04 4.17
C ASN A 31 -5.63 11.56 4.46
N TYR A 32 -5.68 10.70 3.43
CA TYR A 32 -5.51 9.27 3.57
C TYR A 32 -4.72 8.64 2.44
N ILE A 33 -4.21 7.45 2.71
CA ILE A 33 -3.71 6.50 1.71
C ILE A 33 -4.28 5.11 2.01
N GLN A 34 -4.63 4.37 0.98
CA GLN A 34 -5.17 3.01 1.11
C GLN A 34 -4.82 2.15 -0.09
N HIS A 35 -4.81 0.82 0.10
CA HIS A 35 -4.72 -0.10 -1.02
C HIS A 35 -5.95 0.01 -1.92
N LEU A 36 -5.75 0.07 -3.23
CA LEU A 36 -6.85 0.05 -4.20
C LEU A 36 -7.14 -1.40 -4.60
N GLU A 37 -8.30 -1.91 -4.16
CA GLU A 37 -8.76 -3.23 -4.58
C GLU A 37 -9.20 -3.19 -6.06
N LEU A 38 -8.53 -3.98 -6.88
CA LEU A 38 -8.82 -4.07 -8.30
C LEU A 38 -9.94 -5.07 -8.60
N SER A 39 -10.80 -4.70 -9.54
CA SER A 39 -11.73 -5.63 -10.18
C SER A 39 -11.00 -6.74 -10.94
N LYS A 40 -11.70 -7.84 -11.23
CA LYS A 40 -11.14 -8.94 -12.04
C LYS A 40 -10.63 -8.47 -13.41
N ARG A 41 -11.34 -7.52 -14.02
CA ARG A 41 -10.96 -6.95 -15.32
C ARG A 41 -9.65 -6.16 -15.22
N GLU A 42 -9.53 -5.28 -14.22
CA GLU A 42 -8.30 -4.50 -14.00
C GLU A 42 -7.12 -5.40 -13.68
N LYS A 43 -7.30 -6.39 -12.79
CA LYS A 43 -6.26 -7.39 -12.48
C LYS A 43 -5.75 -8.08 -13.76
N SER A 44 -6.65 -8.49 -14.64
CA SER A 44 -6.29 -9.18 -15.90
C SER A 44 -5.52 -8.27 -16.86
N LEU A 45 -5.92 -6.99 -16.96
CA LEU A 45 -5.23 -6.02 -17.81
C LEU A 45 -3.82 -5.71 -17.28
N ILE A 46 -3.68 -5.58 -15.96
CA ILE A 46 -2.38 -5.32 -15.34
C ILE A 46 -1.45 -6.52 -15.53
N GLN A 47 -1.93 -7.75 -15.28
CA GLN A 47 -1.15 -8.96 -15.52
C GLN A 47 -0.70 -9.07 -16.99
N ALA A 48 -1.55 -8.69 -17.95
CA ALA A 48 -1.17 -8.71 -19.36
C ALA A 48 0.01 -7.75 -19.70
N VAL A 49 0.20 -6.66 -18.95
CA VAL A 49 1.28 -5.69 -19.21
C VAL A 49 2.49 -5.83 -18.28
N THR A 50 2.30 -6.34 -17.06
CA THR A 50 3.37 -6.55 -16.08
C THR A 50 3.96 -7.97 -16.13
N GLY A 51 3.31 -8.90 -16.84
CA GLY A 51 3.69 -10.31 -16.92
C GLY A 51 2.94 -11.17 -15.90
N ASP A 52 3.22 -12.47 -15.91
CA ASP A 52 2.52 -13.49 -15.10
C ASP A 52 2.29 -13.08 -13.64
N GLY A 53 1.25 -13.66 -13.02
CA GLY A 53 0.73 -13.27 -11.69
C GLY A 53 1.70 -13.31 -10.51
N ASP A 54 2.94 -13.77 -10.72
CA ASP A 54 4.03 -13.74 -9.73
C ASP A 54 4.82 -12.43 -9.72
N ASN A 55 4.59 -11.52 -10.68
CA ASN A 55 5.19 -10.18 -10.71
C ASN A 55 4.38 -9.22 -9.83
N PRO A 56 4.87 -8.84 -8.63
CA PRO A 56 4.06 -8.06 -7.72
C PRO A 56 3.81 -6.66 -8.28
N THR A 57 2.54 -6.26 -8.23
CA THR A 57 2.09 -4.91 -8.54
C THR A 57 1.30 -4.37 -7.37
N PHE A 58 1.71 -3.23 -6.86
CA PHE A 58 1.08 -2.56 -5.72
C PHE A 58 0.43 -1.28 -6.20
N ILE A 59 -0.81 -1.09 -5.81
CA ILE A 59 -1.59 0.10 -6.15
C ILE A 59 -2.21 0.64 -4.88
N HIS A 60 -1.93 1.91 -4.64
CA HIS A 60 -2.46 2.66 -3.51
C HIS A 60 -3.05 3.95 -4.05
N GLU A 61 -4.22 4.31 -3.55
CA GLU A 61 -4.79 5.63 -3.81
C GLU A 61 -4.61 6.50 -2.58
N PHE A 62 -4.45 7.80 -2.82
CA PHE A 62 -4.34 8.79 -1.77
C PHE A 62 -5.29 9.95 -2.03
N LYS A 63 -5.68 10.60 -0.93
CA LYS A 63 -6.28 11.92 -0.91
C LYS A 63 -5.54 12.77 0.12
N VAL A 64 -5.31 14.03 -0.20
CA VAL A 64 -4.65 15.01 0.66
C VAL A 64 -5.30 16.37 0.48
N ASP A 65 -5.23 17.20 1.51
CA ASP A 65 -5.53 18.62 1.49
C ASP A 65 -4.40 19.41 0.79
N GLU A 66 -4.65 20.69 0.59
CA GLU A 66 -3.70 21.61 -0.03
C GLU A 66 -2.39 21.78 0.76
N LYS A 67 -2.31 21.29 2.00
CA LYS A 67 -1.10 21.38 2.83
C LYS A 67 0.05 20.59 2.22
N TRP A 68 -0.25 19.41 1.66
CA TRP A 68 0.74 18.54 1.06
C TRP A 68 0.99 18.97 -0.39
N LYS A 69 2.25 19.28 -0.70
CA LYS A 69 2.65 19.87 -1.99
C LYS A 69 3.42 18.91 -2.88
N SER A 70 4.11 17.95 -2.29
CA SER A 70 4.89 16.96 -3.03
C SER A 70 4.89 15.61 -2.34
N VAL A 71 5.24 14.58 -3.09
CA VAL A 71 5.48 13.24 -2.58
C VAL A 71 6.72 12.64 -3.23
N LYS A 72 7.47 11.88 -2.43
CA LYS A 72 8.47 10.95 -2.92
C LYS A 72 7.91 9.54 -2.83
N LEU A 73 8.06 8.75 -3.89
CA LEU A 73 7.74 7.32 -3.94
C LEU A 73 9.01 6.58 -4.36
N TRP A 74 9.44 5.60 -3.58
CA TRP A 74 10.69 4.90 -3.85
C TRP A 74 10.69 3.45 -3.37
N VAL A 75 11.73 2.73 -3.77
CA VAL A 75 12.00 1.36 -3.34
C VAL A 75 13.34 1.29 -2.62
N GLU A 76 13.35 0.65 -1.45
CA GLU A 76 14.56 0.32 -0.71
C GLU A 76 14.79 -1.18 -0.69
N LYS A 77 16.06 -1.57 -0.62
CA LYS A 77 16.48 -2.96 -0.46
C LYS A 77 17.17 -3.16 0.87
N TYR A 78 16.69 -4.13 1.62
CA TYR A 78 17.29 -4.61 2.85
C TYR A 78 17.83 -6.02 2.63
N GLU A 79 19.02 -6.30 3.16
CA GLU A 79 19.59 -7.64 3.24
C GLU A 79 19.81 -7.99 4.71
N TYR A 80 19.14 -9.03 5.18
CA TYR A 80 19.16 -9.44 6.59
C TYR A 80 18.88 -8.27 7.56
N GLY A 81 17.89 -7.43 7.21
CA GLY A 81 17.45 -6.28 8.01
C GLY A 81 18.34 -5.04 7.91
N GLN A 82 19.41 -5.10 7.12
CA GLN A 82 20.32 -3.97 6.90
C GLN A 82 20.01 -3.29 5.57
N LEU A 83 19.84 -1.97 5.57
CA LEU A 83 19.65 -1.19 4.34
C LEU A 83 20.90 -1.31 3.45
N LYS A 84 20.72 -1.75 2.20
CA LYS A 84 21.80 -1.93 1.22
C LYS A 84 21.69 -1.00 0.04
N GLU A 85 20.48 -0.79 -0.47
CA GLU A 85 20.22 0.12 -1.57
C GLU A 85 19.11 1.07 -1.16
N LYS A 86 19.48 2.34 -0.96
CA LYS A 86 18.55 3.42 -0.74
C LYS A 86 18.08 3.97 -2.08
N ASP A 87 16.79 4.23 -2.23
CA ASP A 87 16.21 4.83 -3.43
C ASP A 87 16.56 4.08 -4.73
N ALA A 88 16.56 2.75 -4.71
CA ALA A 88 16.95 1.91 -5.86
C ALA A 88 16.20 2.29 -7.14
N VAL A 89 14.93 2.66 -6.99
CA VAL A 89 14.11 3.38 -7.98
C VAL A 89 13.27 4.40 -7.22
N ALA A 90 13.21 5.64 -7.69
CA ALA A 90 12.45 6.71 -7.04
C ALA A 90 11.85 7.70 -8.04
N ILE A 91 10.76 8.33 -7.62
CA ILE A 91 10.25 9.59 -8.16
C ILE A 91 9.99 10.55 -6.99
N SER A 92 10.26 11.82 -7.23
CA SER A 92 9.75 12.92 -6.42
C SER A 92 8.98 13.83 -7.36
N VAL A 93 7.76 14.20 -7.01
CA VAL A 93 6.92 15.07 -7.84
C VAL A 93 6.00 15.94 -6.98
N GLY A 94 5.57 17.07 -7.53
CA GLY A 94 4.42 17.81 -7.00
C GLY A 94 3.15 16.96 -7.13
N ILE A 95 2.19 17.16 -6.23
CA ILE A 95 0.94 16.39 -6.19
C ILE A 95 -0.29 17.29 -6.14
N GLU A 96 -1.39 16.75 -6.66
CA GLU A 96 -2.73 17.29 -6.46
C GLU A 96 -3.42 16.63 -5.25
N GLU A 97 -4.64 17.07 -4.95
CA GLU A 97 -5.44 16.58 -3.83
C GLU A 97 -5.70 15.07 -3.84
N LYS A 98 -5.63 14.40 -4.99
CA LYS A 98 -5.85 12.96 -5.11
C LYS A 98 -4.97 12.37 -6.19
N GLY A 99 -4.61 11.11 -6.01
CA GLY A 99 -3.84 10.38 -6.99
C GLY A 99 -3.70 8.91 -6.65
N LYS A 100 -2.94 8.20 -7.49
CA LYS A 100 -2.64 6.78 -7.34
C LYS A 100 -1.14 6.55 -7.47
N PHE A 101 -0.60 5.75 -6.58
CA PHE A 101 0.71 5.15 -6.74
C PHE A 101 0.57 3.78 -7.40
N VAL A 102 1.41 3.51 -8.38
CA VAL A 102 1.53 2.21 -9.02
C VAL A 102 3.00 1.81 -8.98
N VAL A 103 3.30 0.70 -8.32
CA VAL A 103 4.65 0.12 -8.28
C VAL A 103 4.60 -1.30 -8.79
N SER A 104 5.35 -1.60 -9.83
CA SER A 104 5.40 -2.94 -10.45
C SER A 104 6.82 -3.48 -10.48
N PHE A 105 6.98 -4.74 -10.12
CA PHE A 105 8.22 -5.48 -10.24
C PHE A 105 8.07 -6.51 -11.37
N ARG A 106 8.80 -6.31 -12.47
CA ARG A 106 8.79 -7.22 -13.61
C ARG A 106 10.10 -7.98 -13.71
N ARG A 107 10.06 -9.28 -13.46
CA ARG A 107 11.21 -10.16 -13.69
C ARG A 107 11.59 -10.17 -15.16
N LEU A 108 12.89 -10.09 -15.45
CA LEU A 108 13.35 -10.24 -16.83
C LEU A 108 13.27 -11.72 -17.25
N PRO A 109 12.85 -12.00 -18.49
CA PRO A 109 12.89 -13.36 -19.02
C PRO A 109 14.34 -13.89 -19.05
N ASN A 110 14.48 -15.21 -19.16
CA ASN A 110 15.76 -15.92 -19.34
C ASN A 110 16.62 -16.11 -18.08
N GLY A 111 16.01 -16.12 -16.89
CA GLY A 111 16.70 -16.50 -15.64
C GLY A 111 17.78 -15.51 -15.19
N LYS A 112 17.82 -14.30 -15.76
CA LYS A 112 18.69 -13.23 -15.26
C LYS A 112 18.22 -12.84 -13.85
N PRO A 113 19.13 -12.65 -12.88
CA PRO A 113 18.76 -12.29 -11.51
C PRO A 113 18.45 -10.78 -11.40
N ASN A 114 17.65 -10.25 -12.34
CA ASN A 114 17.30 -8.83 -12.40
C ASN A 114 15.79 -8.68 -12.59
N ALA A 115 15.23 -7.62 -11.99
CA ALA A 115 13.88 -7.15 -12.29
C ALA A 115 13.93 -5.69 -12.70
N ILE A 116 12.99 -5.31 -13.56
CA ILE A 116 12.66 -3.91 -13.81
C ILE A 116 11.63 -3.51 -12.75
N VAL A 117 11.95 -2.49 -11.97
CA VAL A 117 11.00 -1.84 -11.07
C VAL A 117 10.58 -0.55 -11.71
N ARG A 118 9.26 -0.34 -11.80
CA ARG A 118 8.67 0.93 -12.21
C ARG A 118 7.89 1.48 -11.04
N VAL A 119 8.14 2.74 -10.71
CA VAL A 119 7.34 3.52 -9.76
C VAL A 119 6.60 4.59 -10.53
N SER A 120 5.33 4.80 -10.23
CA SER A 120 4.50 5.78 -10.96
C SER A 120 3.52 6.47 -10.04
N LEU A 121 3.30 7.75 -10.29
CA LEU A 121 2.23 8.55 -9.74
C LEU A 121 1.28 8.93 -10.87
N ILE A 122 -0.01 8.72 -10.66
CA ILE A 122 -1.07 9.07 -11.59
C ILE A 122 -2.03 10.01 -10.86
N ASP A 123 -2.21 11.22 -11.37
CA ASP A 123 -3.24 12.16 -10.93
C ASP A 123 -4.08 12.63 -12.12
N ASP A 124 -4.96 13.59 -11.89
CA ASP A 124 -5.87 14.12 -12.93
C ASP A 124 -5.12 14.93 -14.01
N LYS A 125 -3.88 15.38 -13.76
CA LYS A 125 -3.09 16.22 -14.67
C LYS A 125 -2.09 15.42 -15.49
N ALA A 126 -1.40 14.46 -14.88
CA ALA A 126 -0.29 13.78 -15.51
C ALA A 126 0.00 12.39 -14.95
N ILE A 127 0.86 11.66 -15.67
CA ILE A 127 1.50 10.44 -15.21
C ILE A 127 2.99 10.73 -15.07
N TYR A 128 3.51 10.54 -13.86
CA TYR A 128 4.93 10.63 -13.56
C TYR A 128 5.47 9.24 -13.32
N SER A 129 6.58 8.87 -13.94
CA SER A 129 7.16 7.55 -13.73
C SER A 129 8.67 7.54 -13.82
N SER A 130 9.29 6.66 -13.02
CA SER A 130 10.69 6.30 -13.11
C SER A 130 10.80 4.77 -13.14
N GLU A 131 11.81 4.28 -13.85
CA GLU A 131 12.10 2.86 -13.92
C GLU A 131 13.59 2.61 -13.70
N GLY A 132 13.90 1.46 -13.12
CA GLY A 132 15.27 1.03 -12.89
C GLY A 132 15.39 -0.47 -12.79
N ASN A 133 16.62 -0.96 -12.89
CA ASN A 133 16.93 -2.37 -12.75
C ASN A 133 17.41 -2.66 -11.32
N ILE A 134 16.79 -3.64 -10.67
CA ILE A 134 17.23 -4.15 -9.37
C ILE A 134 17.80 -5.56 -9.53
N LYS A 135 18.71 -5.95 -8.64
CA LYS A 135 19.26 -7.32 -8.59
C LYS A 135 18.45 -8.20 -7.66
N LEU A 136 17.81 -9.22 -8.20
CA LEU A 136 17.12 -10.23 -7.42
C LEU A 136 18.11 -11.22 -6.78
N PRO A 137 17.78 -11.79 -5.62
CA PRO A 137 18.50 -12.95 -5.08
C PRO A 137 18.50 -14.10 -6.10
N LYS A 138 19.63 -14.82 -6.19
CA LYS A 138 19.83 -15.89 -7.20
C LYS A 138 18.97 -17.14 -6.96
N THR A 139 18.53 -17.36 -5.73
CA THR A 139 17.78 -18.56 -5.32
C THR A 139 16.73 -18.17 -4.29
N GLY A 140 15.65 -18.94 -4.22
CA GLY A 140 14.63 -18.75 -3.20
C GLY A 140 13.19 -18.70 -3.70
N SER A 141 12.27 -18.72 -2.75
CA SER A 141 10.88 -18.33 -2.98
C SER A 141 10.72 -16.83 -2.75
N SER A 142 9.68 -16.25 -3.32
CA SER A 142 9.31 -14.85 -3.06
C SER A 142 7.86 -14.74 -2.63
N GLY A 143 7.56 -13.78 -1.77
CA GLY A 143 6.21 -13.42 -1.37
C GLY A 143 6.07 -11.91 -1.33
N SER A 144 4.87 -11.41 -1.60
CA SER A 144 4.58 -9.98 -1.63
C SER A 144 3.31 -9.66 -0.87
N ALA A 145 3.26 -8.49 -0.25
CA ALA A 145 2.08 -8.02 0.46
C ALA A 145 2.00 -6.50 0.53
N ASN A 146 0.78 -6.00 0.61
CA ASN A 146 0.52 -4.63 1.03
C ASN A 146 0.71 -4.54 2.56
N ILE A 147 1.47 -3.53 3.00
CA ILE A 147 1.59 -3.18 4.43
C ILE A 147 0.48 -2.19 4.80
N VAL A 148 0.17 -1.24 3.91
CA VAL A 148 -1.05 -0.47 3.96
C VAL A 148 -2.12 -1.24 3.19
N SER A 149 -2.95 -2.00 3.90
CA SER A 149 -4.10 -2.75 3.36
C SER A 149 -5.42 -2.01 3.54
N GLU A 150 -5.56 -1.27 4.64
CA GLU A 150 -6.73 -0.45 4.97
C GLU A 150 -6.44 1.05 4.82
N LYS A 151 -7.47 1.87 5.05
CA LYS A 151 -7.36 3.32 5.01
C LYS A 151 -6.59 3.85 6.22
N VAL A 152 -5.47 4.51 5.97
CA VAL A 152 -4.63 5.10 7.01
C VAL A 152 -4.33 6.57 6.69
N LYS A 153 -3.98 7.34 7.73
CA LYS A 153 -3.57 8.74 7.56
C LYS A 153 -2.25 8.82 6.80
N VAL A 154 -2.14 9.78 5.87
CA VAL A 154 -0.86 10.08 5.20
C VAL A 154 0.19 10.59 6.19
N GLY A 155 1.45 10.36 5.85
CA GLY A 155 2.57 10.73 6.67
C GLY A 155 3.88 10.75 5.89
N GLN A 156 4.97 10.82 6.65
CA GLN A 156 6.33 10.74 6.13
C GLN A 156 6.85 9.31 6.31
N ASP A 157 7.75 8.91 5.41
CA ASP A 157 8.47 7.63 5.45
C ASP A 157 7.58 6.40 5.71
N MET A 158 6.45 6.33 5.00
CA MET A 158 5.49 5.25 5.12
C MET A 158 5.87 4.06 4.24
N VAL A 159 5.81 2.83 4.76
CA VAL A 159 5.93 1.59 3.98
C VAL A 159 4.55 1.18 3.47
N LEU A 160 4.38 1.16 2.16
CA LEU A 160 3.13 0.80 1.49
C LEU A 160 3.02 -0.70 1.24
N ALA A 161 4.13 -1.33 0.87
CA ALA A 161 4.17 -2.73 0.48
C ALA A 161 5.57 -3.32 0.65
N GLN A 162 5.64 -4.65 0.60
CA GLN A 162 6.88 -5.39 0.67
C GLN A 162 6.95 -6.55 -0.34
N VAL A 163 8.17 -6.87 -0.78
CA VAL A 163 8.51 -8.11 -1.49
C VAL A 163 9.64 -8.79 -0.74
N ILE A 164 9.36 -9.96 -0.17
CA ILE A 164 10.29 -10.78 0.59
C ILE A 164 10.84 -11.89 -0.31
N TYR A 165 12.15 -12.11 -0.24
CA TYR A 165 12.82 -13.26 -0.82
C TYR A 165 13.41 -14.12 0.29
N SER A 166 13.07 -15.41 0.31
CA SER A 166 13.54 -16.38 1.31
C SER A 166 14.53 -17.37 0.71
N LYS A 167 15.27 -18.10 1.56
CA LYS A 167 16.05 -19.25 1.08
C LYS A 167 15.10 -20.37 0.63
N GLN A 168 15.59 -21.27 -0.23
CA GLN A 168 14.88 -22.49 -0.56
C GLN A 168 14.52 -23.23 0.75
N ASP A 169 13.26 -23.69 0.87
CA ASP A 169 12.68 -24.35 2.05
C ASP A 169 12.31 -23.45 3.26
N GLN A 170 12.54 -22.13 3.18
CA GLN A 170 12.06 -21.19 4.20
C GLN A 170 10.67 -20.66 3.85
N ASN A 171 9.67 -21.01 4.67
CA ASN A 171 8.33 -20.44 4.58
C ASN A 171 8.36 -18.92 4.77
N ILE A 172 7.70 -18.21 3.86
CA ILE A 172 7.56 -16.76 3.94
C ILE A 172 6.38 -16.45 4.85
N SER A 173 6.70 -15.92 6.03
CA SER A 173 5.71 -15.29 6.91
C SER A 173 5.59 -13.83 6.52
N ILE A 174 4.49 -13.50 5.87
CA ILE A 174 4.00 -12.14 5.69
C ILE A 174 3.16 -11.84 6.93
N GLY A 175 3.63 -10.97 7.82
CA GLY A 175 2.85 -10.57 8.98
C GLY A 175 2.03 -9.32 8.70
N ASP A 176 0.83 -9.28 9.28
CA ASP A 176 0.02 -8.07 9.39
C ASP A 176 0.54 -7.25 10.57
N TRP A 177 1.60 -6.49 10.33
CA TRP A 177 2.33 -5.84 11.41
C TRP A 177 1.83 -4.44 11.73
N ASN A 178 0.96 -3.83 10.91
CA ASN A 178 0.55 -2.43 11.04
C ASN A 178 1.75 -1.48 11.26
N LEU A 179 2.91 -1.76 10.62
CA LEU A 179 4.16 -1.02 10.76
C LEU A 179 4.42 -0.08 9.58
N TYR A 180 3.37 0.40 8.92
CA TYR A 180 3.53 1.31 7.78
C TYR A 180 4.29 2.59 8.19
N ASN A 181 4.20 3.05 9.44
CA ASN A 181 4.95 4.23 9.94
C ASN A 181 6.27 3.89 10.65
N ASN A 182 6.73 2.63 10.63
CA ASN A 182 7.97 2.24 11.30
C ASN A 182 8.84 1.31 10.42
N PRO A 183 9.46 1.86 9.36
CA PRO A 183 10.30 1.07 8.45
C PRO A 183 11.44 0.32 9.16
N ASN A 184 12.00 0.90 10.22
CA ASN A 184 13.11 0.30 10.97
C ASN A 184 12.67 -0.97 11.72
N GLU A 185 11.55 -0.92 12.45
CA GLU A 185 11.01 -2.11 13.11
C GLU A 185 10.60 -3.18 12.09
N LEU A 186 10.07 -2.76 10.93
CA LEU A 186 9.74 -3.69 9.85
C LEU A 186 10.99 -4.37 9.29
N ALA A 187 12.09 -3.64 9.12
CA ALA A 187 13.39 -4.17 8.71
C ALA A 187 13.94 -5.18 9.74
N GLU A 188 13.80 -4.89 11.04
CA GLU A 188 14.19 -5.81 12.11
C GLU A 188 13.37 -7.10 12.09
N LYS A 189 12.04 -7.02 11.96
CA LYS A 189 11.14 -8.19 11.88
C LYS A 189 11.41 -9.07 10.67
N THR A 190 11.93 -8.46 9.60
CA THR A 190 12.24 -9.15 8.36
C THR A 190 13.71 -9.53 8.21
N SER A 191 14.53 -9.30 9.25
CA SER A 191 15.99 -9.57 9.24
C SER A 191 16.39 -11.03 9.01
N LYS A 192 15.47 -11.98 9.23
CA LYS A 192 15.67 -13.40 8.93
C LYS A 192 15.68 -13.73 7.43
N TYR A 193 15.28 -12.80 6.56
CA TYR A 193 15.19 -13.02 5.12
C TYR A 193 16.43 -12.48 4.39
N PRO A 194 16.97 -13.22 3.40
CA PRO A 194 18.10 -12.78 2.59
C PRO A 194 17.92 -11.41 1.95
N ALA A 195 16.75 -11.12 1.42
CA ALA A 195 16.45 -9.82 0.85
C ALA A 195 14.98 -9.45 1.01
N VAL A 196 14.73 -8.19 1.32
CA VAL A 196 13.40 -7.59 1.34
C VAL A 196 13.43 -6.26 0.63
N TYR A 197 12.44 -6.05 -0.23
CA TYR A 197 12.20 -4.77 -0.87
C TYR A 197 11.01 -4.11 -0.22
N PHE A 198 11.17 -2.87 0.21
CA PHE A 198 10.07 -2.05 0.69
C PHE A 198 9.71 -1.01 -0.36
N VAL A 199 8.41 -0.82 -0.58
CA VAL A 199 7.87 0.30 -1.33
C VAL A 199 7.48 1.37 -0.32
N LEU A 200 8.10 2.54 -0.41
CA LEU A 200 7.90 3.63 0.54
C LEU A 200 7.38 4.89 -0.13
N CYS A 201 6.64 5.69 0.64
CA CYS A 201 6.31 7.05 0.25
C CYS A 201 6.50 8.04 1.40
N SER A 202 6.74 9.30 1.06
CA SER A 202 6.80 10.39 2.03
C SER A 202 6.20 11.65 1.43
N PHE A 203 5.14 12.13 2.06
CA PHE A 203 4.52 13.40 1.69
C PHE A 203 5.29 14.57 2.30
N SER A 204 5.28 15.72 1.63
CA SER A 204 5.97 16.93 2.05
C SER A 204 5.12 18.16 1.80
N GLU A 205 5.18 19.11 2.73
CA GLU A 205 4.53 20.43 2.62
C GLU A 205 5.34 21.40 1.74
N LYS A 206 6.55 21.01 1.34
CA LYS A 206 7.41 21.81 0.47
C LYS A 206 7.08 21.55 -0.99
N ASN A 207 7.04 22.62 -1.78
CA ASN A 207 7.07 22.52 -3.23
C ASN A 207 8.37 21.86 -3.68
N MET A 208 8.31 21.19 -4.83
CA MET A 208 9.47 20.58 -5.46
C MET A 208 10.17 21.55 -6.41
#